data_AF-A0AA40C379-F1
#
_entry.id   AF-A0AA40C379-F1
#
_cell.length_a   1.000
_cell.length_b   1.000
_cell.length_c   1.000
_cell.angle_alpha   90.00
_cell.angle_beta   90.00
_cell.angle_gamma   90.00
#
_symmetry.space_group_name_H-M   'P 1'
#
loop_
_entity.id
_entity.type
_entity.pdbx_description
1 polymer ?
#
loop_
_entity_poly.entity_id
_entity_poly.type
_entity_poly.pdbx_seq_one_letter_code
_entity_poly.pdbx_strand_id
1 'polypeptide(L)'
;MALSPDLRAYVLAGKAFPRTATDFQTMIPKSAFSSLLTIDPLIYDQTRDTMTAISSFCATYHTQRLGKLVTVATSVQYVSTSIRHPVDLSDMNLKDNLNIMLDSKYTDSATFDADCIDARACAKDTLTNLKKIALARTIEVDSAINALTAFKDDTSNQLANVNYLKKRYRTGPVTNNSTVKTPHLEWLNAELNAELNADLALAWQEGLWQARALRCLFSRWVSAVQGLMQESAWLPEEQRPGQLKMGDGGVG
;
A
#
# COMPACT_ATOMS: atom_id res chain seq x y z
N MET A 1 -11.91 5.97 6.87
CA MET A 1 -11.47 5.72 5.49
C MET A 1 -11.08 4.25 5.40
N ALA A 2 -11.91 3.42 4.76
CA ALA A 2 -11.57 2.01 4.55
C ALA A 2 -10.54 1.92 3.42
N LEU A 3 -9.49 1.10 3.56
CA LEU A 3 -8.66 0.73 2.41
C LEU A 3 -9.59 0.18 1.31
N SER A 4 -9.28 0.47 0.04
CA SER A 4 -10.04 -0.15 -1.06
C SER A 4 -9.99 -1.67 -0.89
N PRO A 5 -11.12 -2.38 -1.07
CA PRO A 5 -11.15 -3.84 -0.97
C PRO A 5 -10.07 -4.51 -1.82
N ASP A 6 -9.73 -3.91 -2.96
CA ASP A 6 -8.74 -4.40 -3.91
C ASP A 6 -7.31 -4.31 -3.38
N LEU A 7 -6.92 -3.18 -2.76
CA LEU A 7 -5.60 -3.05 -2.15
C LEU A 7 -5.42 -4.04 -0.99
N ARG A 8 -6.47 -4.24 -0.18
CA ARG A 8 -6.44 -5.24 0.89
C ARG A 8 -6.33 -6.65 0.34
N ALA A 9 -7.10 -7.00 -0.68
CA ALA A 9 -7.04 -8.31 -1.33
C ALA A 9 -5.66 -8.58 -1.94
N TYR A 10 -5.08 -7.57 -2.61
CA TYR A 10 -3.74 -7.64 -3.19
C TYR A 10 -2.67 -7.92 -2.12
N VAL A 11 -2.64 -7.14 -1.04
CA VAL A 11 -1.68 -7.29 0.04
C VAL A 11 -1.80 -8.66 0.73
N LEU A 12 -3.03 -9.12 0.97
CA LEU A 12 -3.28 -10.43 1.58
C LEU A 12 -2.86 -11.58 0.66
N ALA A 13 -3.15 -11.49 -0.64
CA ALA A 13 -2.75 -12.49 -1.62
C ALA A 13 -1.22 -12.52 -1.77
N GLY A 14 -0.57 -11.36 -1.89
CA GLY A 14 0.88 -11.26 -2.02
C GLY A 14 1.61 -11.80 -0.79
N LYS A 15 1.13 -11.50 0.42
CA LYS A 15 1.71 -12.02 1.68
C LYS A 15 1.63 -13.56 1.78
N ALA A 16 0.69 -14.20 1.07
CA ALA A 16 0.57 -15.66 1.06
C ALA A 16 1.62 -16.35 0.16
N PHE A 17 2.37 -15.59 -0.64
CA PHE A 17 3.49 -16.12 -1.41
C PHE A 17 4.66 -16.53 -0.51
N PRO A 18 5.49 -17.49 -0.95
CA PRO A 18 6.71 -17.85 -0.24
C PRO A 18 7.60 -16.62 -0.02
N ARG A 19 8.15 -16.49 1.19
CA ARG A 19 8.95 -15.32 1.57
C ARG A 19 10.42 -15.50 1.24
N THR A 20 10.89 -16.73 1.25
CA THR A 20 12.28 -17.09 1.00
C THR A 20 12.40 -18.04 -0.17
N ALA A 21 13.61 -18.14 -0.72
CA ALA A 21 13.92 -19.14 -1.74
C ALA A 21 13.66 -20.58 -1.24
N THR A 22 13.92 -20.83 0.05
CA THR A 22 13.62 -22.12 0.70
C THR A 22 12.13 -22.39 0.74
N ASP A 23 11.32 -21.42 1.21
CA ASP A 23 9.86 -21.58 1.24
C ASP A 23 9.30 -21.85 -0.16
N PHE A 24 9.85 -21.14 -1.17
CA PHE A 24 9.46 -21.34 -2.55
C PHE A 24 9.79 -22.75 -3.02
N GLN A 25 11.02 -23.23 -2.79
CA GLN A 25 11.43 -24.59 -3.17
C GLN A 25 10.62 -25.68 -2.45
N THR A 26 10.23 -25.45 -1.20
CA THR A 26 9.37 -26.37 -0.45
C THR A 26 7.95 -26.38 -1.00
N MET A 27 7.39 -25.23 -1.34
CA MET A 27 6.05 -25.12 -1.93
C MET A 27 5.99 -25.57 -3.39
N ILE A 28 7.06 -25.34 -4.12
CA ILE A 28 7.16 -25.46 -5.58
C ILE A 28 8.54 -26.03 -5.88
N PRO A 29 8.72 -27.36 -5.78
CA PRO A 29 10.02 -27.95 -6.01
C PRO A 29 10.44 -27.76 -7.47
N LYS A 30 11.74 -27.57 -7.69
CA LYS A 30 12.33 -27.41 -9.04
C LYS A 30 12.00 -28.57 -10.00
N SER A 31 11.73 -29.77 -9.47
CA SER A 31 11.26 -30.91 -10.26
C SER A 31 9.91 -30.67 -10.94
N ALA A 32 9.02 -29.88 -10.33
CA ALA A 32 7.73 -29.47 -10.92
C ALA A 32 7.90 -28.55 -12.14
N PHE A 33 9.13 -28.06 -12.38
CA PHE A 33 9.48 -27.25 -13.55
C PHE A 33 10.34 -28.03 -14.55
N SER A 34 10.56 -29.33 -14.37
CA SER A 34 11.48 -30.12 -15.20
C SER A 34 11.23 -29.94 -16.71
N SER A 35 9.98 -30.08 -17.15
CA SER A 35 9.55 -29.84 -18.54
C SER A 35 9.84 -28.41 -19.00
N LEU A 36 9.49 -27.41 -18.18
CA LEU A 36 9.71 -26.00 -18.50
C LEU A 36 11.20 -25.62 -18.53
N LEU A 37 12.02 -26.23 -17.68
CA LEU A 37 13.47 -25.98 -17.57
C LEU A 37 14.23 -26.45 -18.82
N THR A 38 13.69 -27.43 -19.55
CA THR A 38 14.26 -27.83 -20.85
C THR A 38 14.11 -26.72 -21.92
N ILE A 39 13.05 -25.91 -21.81
CA ILE A 39 12.71 -24.85 -22.76
C ILE A 39 13.32 -23.52 -22.31
N ASP A 40 13.23 -23.22 -21.02
CA ASP A 40 13.69 -21.99 -20.40
C ASP A 40 14.33 -22.29 -19.03
N PRO A 41 15.66 -22.43 -18.95
CA PRO A 41 16.33 -22.81 -17.72
C PRO A 41 16.21 -21.73 -16.62
N LEU A 42 15.82 -20.50 -16.97
CA LEU A 42 15.72 -19.37 -16.04
C LEU A 42 14.31 -19.16 -15.49
N ILE A 43 13.29 -19.85 -16.02
CA ILE A 43 11.88 -19.59 -15.64
C ILE A 43 11.63 -19.86 -14.15
N TYR A 44 12.29 -20.88 -13.59
CA TYR A 44 12.15 -21.25 -12.18
C TYR A 44 12.69 -20.16 -11.26
N ASP A 45 13.95 -19.76 -11.47
CA ASP A 45 14.62 -18.75 -10.63
C ASP A 45 13.92 -17.39 -10.75
N GLN A 46 13.48 -16.99 -11.94
CA GLN A 46 12.74 -15.74 -12.13
C GLN A 46 11.36 -15.76 -11.47
N THR A 47 10.66 -16.90 -11.51
CA THR A 47 9.37 -17.06 -10.83
C THR A 47 9.55 -16.97 -9.33
N ARG A 48 10.57 -17.65 -8.79
CA ARG A 48 10.96 -17.57 -7.38
C ARG A 48 11.25 -16.15 -6.95
N ASP A 49 12.16 -15.47 -7.65
CA ASP A 49 12.63 -14.14 -7.27
C ASP A 49 11.48 -13.12 -7.32
N THR A 50 10.61 -13.22 -8.33
CA THR A 50 9.44 -12.34 -8.43
C THR A 50 8.42 -12.61 -7.32
N MET A 51 8.08 -13.87 -7.04
CA MET A 51 7.11 -14.21 -5.99
C MET A 51 7.61 -13.88 -4.59
N THR A 52 8.88 -14.14 -4.30
CA THR A 52 9.51 -13.81 -3.01
C THR A 52 9.63 -12.31 -2.80
N ALA A 53 10.01 -11.55 -3.83
CA ALA A 53 9.99 -10.08 -3.78
C ALA A 53 8.58 -9.55 -3.46
N ILE A 54 7.56 -10.06 -4.15
CA ILE A 54 6.15 -9.69 -3.90
C ILE A 54 5.72 -10.00 -2.48
N SER A 55 6.04 -11.21 -2.00
CA SER A 55 5.74 -11.60 -0.63
C SER A 55 6.36 -10.65 0.39
N SER A 56 7.63 -10.29 0.20
CA SER A 56 8.39 -9.46 1.11
C SER A 56 7.79 -8.06 1.28
N PHE A 57 7.50 -7.34 0.20
CA PHE A 57 6.95 -5.99 0.33
C PHE A 57 5.48 -6.00 0.77
N CYS A 58 4.67 -6.99 0.36
CA CYS A 58 3.28 -7.14 0.83
C CYS A 58 3.22 -7.47 2.33
N ALA A 59 4.12 -8.35 2.79
CA ALA A 59 4.31 -8.67 4.20
C ALA A 59 4.70 -7.43 5.02
N THR A 60 5.68 -6.67 4.52
CA THR A 60 6.16 -5.44 5.17
C THR A 60 5.05 -4.42 5.27
N TYR A 61 4.29 -4.21 4.19
CA TYR A 61 3.15 -3.31 4.17
C TYR A 61 2.06 -3.73 5.16
N HIS A 62 1.67 -5.01 5.14
CA HIS A 62 0.66 -5.54 6.07
C HIS A 62 1.07 -5.37 7.53
N THR A 63 2.31 -5.69 7.88
CA THR A 63 2.77 -5.73 9.29
C THR A 63 3.11 -4.35 9.83
N GLN A 64 3.76 -3.51 9.04
CA GLN A 64 4.35 -2.25 9.53
C GLN A 64 3.58 -1.01 9.11
N ARG A 65 2.76 -1.09 8.05
CA ARG A 65 2.21 0.11 7.38
C ARG A 65 0.69 0.18 7.41
N LEU A 66 0.01 -0.97 7.39
CA LEU A 66 -1.47 -1.03 7.36
C LEU A 66 -2.11 -0.49 8.65
N GLY A 67 -1.50 -0.75 9.81
CA GLY A 67 -1.94 -0.16 11.09
C GLY A 67 -1.80 1.37 11.13
N LYS A 68 -0.75 1.92 10.50
CA LYS A 68 -0.51 3.37 10.47
C LYS A 68 -1.59 4.12 9.69
N LEU A 69 -2.20 3.51 8.68
CA LEU A 69 -3.29 4.12 7.91
C LEU A 69 -4.56 4.32 8.75
N VAL A 70 -4.85 3.37 9.65
CA VAL A 70 -5.96 3.52 10.61
C VAL A 70 -5.67 4.69 11.55
N THR A 71 -4.44 4.80 12.04
CA THR A 71 -4.01 5.93 12.88
C THR A 71 -4.16 7.26 12.16
N VAL A 72 -3.76 7.37 10.88
CA VAL A 72 -3.95 8.60 10.10
C VAL A 72 -5.41 9.01 9.98
N ALA A 73 -6.32 8.06 9.76
CA ALA A 73 -7.75 8.38 9.72
C ALA A 73 -8.23 8.99 11.05
N THR A 74 -7.74 8.47 12.18
CA THR A 74 -8.03 9.05 13.50
C THR A 74 -7.38 10.43 13.70
N SER A 75 -6.17 10.63 13.18
CA SER A 75 -5.45 11.91 13.25
C SER A 75 -6.15 13.00 12.43
N VAL A 76 -6.63 12.68 11.23
CA VAL A 76 -7.42 13.60 10.39
C VAL A 76 -8.75 13.94 11.05
N GLN A 77 -9.43 12.94 11.61
CA GLN A 77 -10.68 13.15 12.34
C GLN A 77 -10.45 14.02 13.57
N TYR A 78 -9.38 13.78 14.33
CA TYR A 78 -8.99 14.60 15.47
C TYR A 78 -8.72 16.05 15.07
N VAL A 79 -7.99 16.30 13.99
CA VAL A 79 -7.77 17.68 13.51
C VAL A 79 -9.10 18.35 13.14
N SER A 80 -9.99 17.61 12.47
CA SER A 80 -11.31 18.10 12.08
C SER A 80 -12.22 18.40 13.27
N THR A 81 -12.15 17.60 14.34
CA THR A 81 -12.90 17.83 15.58
C THR A 81 -12.21 18.84 16.49
N SER A 82 -10.88 18.98 16.45
CA SER A 82 -10.13 19.94 17.27
C SER A 82 -10.32 21.38 16.83
N ILE A 83 -10.76 21.62 15.59
CA ILE A 83 -11.27 22.93 15.16
C ILE A 83 -12.61 23.24 15.86
N ARG A 84 -13.38 22.22 16.25
CA ARG A 84 -14.68 22.34 16.94
C ARG A 84 -14.59 22.28 18.46
N HIS A 85 -13.63 21.54 19.02
CA HIS A 85 -13.44 21.36 20.46
C HIS A 85 -13.15 22.62 21.30
N PRO A 86 -12.50 23.69 20.82
CA PRO A 86 -12.31 24.91 21.61
C PRO A 86 -13.60 25.69 21.89
N VAL A 87 -14.79 25.13 21.60
CA VAL A 87 -16.09 25.74 21.85
C VAL A 87 -16.93 24.98 22.89
N ASP A 88 -16.68 23.67 23.11
CA ASP A 88 -17.61 22.78 23.84
C ASP A 88 -16.99 22.03 25.05
N LEU A 89 -15.73 22.28 25.42
CA LEU A 89 -15.12 21.67 26.62
C LEU A 89 -15.23 22.62 27.83
N SER A 90 -15.90 22.17 28.90
CA SER A 90 -16.25 22.95 30.09
C SER A 90 -15.05 23.51 30.88
N ASP A 91 -13.88 22.88 30.76
CA ASP A 91 -12.76 23.16 31.67
C ASP A 91 -11.60 23.94 30.99
N MET A 92 -11.58 24.01 29.66
CA MET A 92 -10.56 24.74 28.88
C MET A 92 -11.17 25.26 27.57
N ASN A 93 -12.12 26.19 27.71
CA ASN A 93 -12.77 26.82 26.56
C ASN A 93 -11.92 28.00 26.07
N LEU A 94 -11.20 27.82 24.95
CA LEU A 94 -10.43 28.89 24.33
C LEU A 94 -11.34 30.09 24.01
N LYS A 95 -12.60 29.84 23.63
CA LYS A 95 -13.57 30.90 23.38
C LYS A 95 -13.85 31.74 24.63
N ASP A 96 -14.00 31.12 25.79
CA ASP A 96 -14.29 31.86 27.03
C ASP A 96 -13.08 32.69 27.47
N ASN A 97 -11.88 32.11 27.37
CA ASN A 97 -10.64 32.86 27.61
C ASN A 97 -10.49 34.05 26.64
N LEU A 98 -10.83 33.86 25.35
CA LEU A 98 -10.83 34.93 24.37
C LEU A 98 -11.91 35.98 24.67
N ASN A 99 -13.10 35.59 25.11
CA ASN A 99 -14.16 36.53 25.48
C ASN A 99 -13.75 37.42 26.66
N ILE A 100 -13.05 36.84 27.66
CA ILE A 100 -12.46 37.62 28.75
C ILE A 100 -11.43 38.58 28.16
N MET A 101 -10.45 38.10 27.37
CA MET A 101 -9.40 38.96 26.80
C MET A 101 -9.91 40.05 25.86
N LEU A 102 -11.07 39.86 25.22
CA LEU A 102 -11.70 40.79 24.29
C LEU A 102 -12.74 41.71 24.97
N ASP A 103 -12.89 41.62 26.29
CA ASP A 103 -13.74 42.55 27.04
C ASP A 103 -13.28 43.99 26.80
N SER A 104 -14.24 44.89 26.60
CA SER A 104 -13.98 46.30 26.29
C SER A 104 -13.18 47.01 27.38
N LYS A 105 -13.23 46.51 28.63
CA LYS A 105 -12.42 47.05 29.74
C LYS A 105 -10.92 46.82 29.57
N TYR A 106 -10.47 45.89 28.72
CA TYR A 106 -9.04 45.57 28.48
C TYR A 106 -8.47 46.21 27.21
N THR A 107 -9.01 47.36 26.80
CA THR A 107 -8.48 48.12 25.66
C THR A 107 -7.10 48.74 25.93
N ASP A 108 -6.75 48.93 27.21
CA ASP A 108 -5.43 49.37 27.66
C ASP A 108 -4.77 48.28 28.51
N SER A 109 -3.47 48.03 28.29
CA SER A 109 -2.68 47.14 29.15
C SER A 109 -2.67 47.53 30.62
N ALA A 110 -2.90 48.80 30.96
CA ALA A 110 -2.97 49.28 32.33
C ALA A 110 -4.21 48.79 33.10
N THR A 111 -5.24 48.31 32.40
CA THR A 111 -6.49 47.84 33.01
C THR A 111 -6.56 46.31 33.12
N PHE A 112 -5.47 45.60 32.81
CA PHE A 112 -5.42 44.14 32.91
C PHE A 112 -5.46 43.71 34.38
N ASP A 113 -6.52 43.01 34.75
CA ASP A 113 -6.71 42.41 36.07
C ASP A 113 -6.25 40.93 36.07
N ALA A 114 -6.44 40.26 37.21
CA ALA A 114 -6.08 38.85 37.38
C ALA A 114 -6.81 37.95 36.36
N ASP A 115 -8.09 38.20 36.09
CA ASP A 115 -8.89 37.39 35.16
C ASP A 115 -8.34 37.50 33.73
N CYS A 116 -7.95 38.70 33.29
CA CYS A 116 -7.32 38.86 31.97
C CYS A 116 -5.97 38.16 31.87
N ILE A 117 -5.16 38.22 32.93
CA ILE A 117 -3.83 37.60 32.97
C ILE A 117 -3.96 36.06 32.94
N ASP A 118 -4.86 35.51 33.75
CA ASP A 118 -5.13 34.08 33.81
C ASP A 118 -5.72 33.58 32.49
N ALA A 119 -6.69 34.29 31.92
CA ALA A 119 -7.26 33.96 30.61
C ALA A 119 -6.19 33.93 29.50
N ARG A 120 -5.26 34.89 29.52
CA ARG A 120 -4.13 34.94 28.57
C ARG A 120 -3.19 33.76 28.76
N ALA A 121 -2.88 33.38 30.00
CA ALA A 121 -2.03 32.22 30.29
C ALA A 121 -2.71 30.91 29.82
N CYS A 122 -3.98 30.71 30.17
CA CYS A 122 -4.78 29.56 29.76
C CYS A 122 -4.91 29.45 28.23
N ALA A 123 -5.17 30.57 27.55
CA ALA A 123 -5.24 30.60 26.08
C ALA A 123 -3.89 30.23 25.45
N LYS A 124 -2.77 30.76 25.99
CA LYS A 124 -1.43 30.44 25.51
C LYS A 124 -1.09 28.97 25.67
N ASP A 125 -1.43 28.37 26.82
CA ASP A 125 -1.18 26.96 27.08
C ASP A 125 -2.03 26.05 26.19
N THR A 126 -3.31 26.41 26.00
CA THR A 126 -4.22 25.72 25.08
C THR A 126 -3.68 25.76 23.65
N LEU A 127 -3.29 26.93 23.15
CA LEU A 127 -2.71 27.08 21.81
C LEU A 127 -1.39 26.32 21.67
N THR A 128 -0.55 26.33 22.71
CA THR A 128 0.72 25.58 22.72
C THR A 128 0.48 24.08 22.65
N ASN A 129 -0.51 23.57 23.39
CA ASN A 129 -0.89 22.17 23.37
C ASN A 129 -1.47 21.78 22.00
N LEU A 130 -2.39 22.56 21.44
CA LEU A 130 -2.94 22.35 20.10
C LEU A 130 -1.83 22.31 19.03
N LYS A 131 -0.85 23.23 19.11
CA LYS A 131 0.31 23.24 18.22
C LYS A 131 1.14 21.96 18.33
N LYS A 132 1.44 21.50 19.56
CA LYS A 132 2.20 20.26 19.79
C LYS A 132 1.47 19.05 19.20
N ILE A 133 0.17 18.95 19.42
CA ILE A 133 -0.63 17.84 18.90
C ILE A 133 -0.69 17.90 17.37
N ALA A 134 -0.93 19.07 16.79
CA ALA A 134 -0.94 19.26 15.34
C ALA A 134 0.38 18.80 14.70
N LEU A 135 1.53 19.21 15.25
CA LEU A 135 2.84 18.78 14.77
C LEU A 135 3.04 17.27 14.87
N ALA A 136 2.66 16.64 15.99
CA ALA A 136 2.74 15.20 16.14
C ALA A 136 1.88 14.47 15.10
N ARG A 137 0.66 14.97 14.82
CA ARG A 137 -0.22 14.41 13.78
C ARG A 137 0.33 14.60 12.38
N THR A 138 0.96 15.74 12.07
CA THR A 138 1.63 15.95 10.78
C THR A 138 2.71 14.89 10.54
N ILE A 139 3.55 14.63 11.54
CA ILE A 139 4.61 13.60 11.45
C ILE A 139 4.00 12.20 11.18
N GLU A 140 2.89 11.86 11.84
CA GLU A 140 2.18 10.59 11.60
C GLU A 140 1.64 10.49 10.17
N VAL A 141 1.03 11.56 9.66
CA VAL A 141 0.51 11.64 8.29
C VAL A 141 1.64 11.51 7.27
N ASP A 142 2.73 12.25 7.44
CA ASP A 142 3.90 12.17 6.56
C ASP A 142 4.51 10.77 6.56
N SER A 143 4.60 10.14 7.73
CA SER A 143 5.08 8.75 7.84
C SER A 143 4.21 7.78 7.04
N ALA A 144 2.89 7.97 7.05
CA ALA A 144 1.97 7.13 6.27
C ALA A 144 2.05 7.41 4.77
N ILE A 145 2.18 8.68 4.36
CA ILE A 145 2.38 9.05 2.96
C ILE A 145 3.65 8.39 2.43
N ASN A 146 4.77 8.52 3.13
CA ASN A 146 6.03 7.89 2.76
C ASN A 146 5.92 6.35 2.65
N ALA A 147 5.18 5.74 3.58
CA ALA A 147 4.92 4.31 3.58
C ALA A 147 4.07 3.85 2.38
N LEU A 148 3.08 4.64 1.95
CA LEU A 148 2.26 4.42 0.76
C LEU A 148 3.06 4.62 -0.53
N THR A 149 3.85 5.69 -0.61
CA THR A 149 4.72 5.98 -1.75
C THR A 149 5.72 4.85 -1.97
N ALA A 150 6.43 4.42 -0.92
CA ALA A 150 7.36 3.31 -1.04
C ALA A 150 6.67 2.01 -1.48
N PHE A 151 5.45 1.72 -1.01
CA PHE A 151 4.70 0.54 -1.46
C PHE A 151 4.29 0.63 -2.92
N LYS A 152 3.87 1.82 -3.38
CA LYS A 152 3.56 2.10 -4.79
C LYS A 152 4.79 1.90 -5.66
N ASP A 153 5.94 2.39 -5.23
CA ASP A 153 7.21 2.27 -5.96
C ASP A 153 7.66 0.81 -6.04
N ASP A 154 7.62 0.08 -4.92
CA ASP A 154 7.90 -1.37 -4.89
C ASP A 154 7.00 -2.14 -5.85
N THR A 155 5.70 -1.83 -5.85
CA THR A 155 4.71 -2.45 -6.75
C THR A 155 4.99 -2.12 -8.22
N SER A 156 5.34 -0.86 -8.51
CA SER A 156 5.66 -0.40 -9.87
C SER A 156 6.95 -1.03 -10.40
N ASN A 157 7.97 -1.16 -9.54
CA ASN A 157 9.23 -1.82 -9.88
C ASN A 157 9.03 -3.30 -10.19
N GLN A 158 8.13 -3.98 -9.48
CA GLN A 158 7.83 -5.38 -9.79
C GLN A 158 6.93 -5.55 -11.01
N LEU A 159 6.17 -4.55 -11.44
CA LEU A 159 5.28 -4.67 -12.58
C LEU A 159 6.00 -5.12 -13.86
N ALA A 160 7.22 -4.63 -14.09
CA ALA A 160 8.02 -5.06 -15.24
C ALA A 160 8.32 -6.58 -15.17
N ASN A 161 8.76 -7.08 -14.02
CA ASN A 161 9.04 -8.50 -13.78
C ASN A 161 7.77 -9.35 -13.92
N VAL A 162 6.65 -8.87 -13.40
CA VAL A 162 5.34 -9.50 -13.51
C VAL A 162 4.88 -9.61 -14.96
N ASN A 163 4.94 -8.51 -15.71
CA ASN A 163 4.55 -8.49 -17.12
C ASN A 163 5.49 -9.35 -17.96
N TYR A 164 6.76 -9.37 -17.61
CA TYR A 164 7.76 -10.23 -18.23
C TYR A 164 7.45 -11.71 -18.00
N LEU A 165 7.16 -12.13 -16.75
CA LEU A 165 6.72 -13.48 -16.44
C LEU A 165 5.41 -13.82 -17.16
N LYS A 166 4.42 -12.92 -17.13
CA LYS A 166 3.14 -13.11 -17.83
C LYS A 166 3.35 -13.33 -19.32
N LYS A 167 4.25 -12.57 -19.95
CA LYS A 167 4.63 -12.76 -21.35
C LYS A 167 5.33 -14.10 -21.54
N ARG A 168 6.36 -14.42 -20.74
CA ARG A 168 7.04 -15.72 -20.78
C ARG A 168 6.07 -16.90 -20.68
N TYR A 169 5.15 -16.88 -19.73
CA TYR A 169 4.17 -17.94 -19.56
C TYR A 169 3.17 -18.05 -20.73
N ARG A 170 2.76 -16.90 -21.31
CA ARG A 170 1.77 -16.86 -22.40
C ARG A 170 2.33 -17.07 -23.80
N THR A 171 3.58 -16.70 -24.06
CA THR A 171 4.15 -16.68 -25.41
C THR A 171 5.40 -17.55 -25.56
N GLY A 172 5.80 -18.24 -24.50
CA GLY A 172 7.07 -18.98 -24.47
C GLY A 172 8.27 -18.07 -24.15
N PRO A 173 9.50 -18.59 -24.25
CA PRO A 173 10.72 -17.87 -23.86
C PRO A 173 10.88 -16.56 -24.63
N VAL A 174 11.06 -15.45 -23.92
CA VAL A 174 11.19 -14.13 -24.55
C VAL A 174 12.62 -13.86 -25.05
N THR A 175 13.63 -14.57 -24.52
CA THR A 175 15.06 -14.30 -24.76
C THR A 175 15.94 -15.53 -24.93
N ASN A 176 15.38 -16.75 -25.02
CA ASN A 176 16.22 -17.96 -25.11
C ASN A 176 16.47 -18.39 -26.56
N ASN A 177 17.62 -19.04 -26.81
CA ASN A 177 18.01 -19.67 -28.07
C ASN A 177 17.21 -20.95 -28.38
N SER A 178 16.12 -21.21 -27.66
CA SER A 178 15.27 -22.36 -27.89
C SER A 178 14.52 -22.18 -29.22
N THR A 179 14.57 -23.20 -30.06
CA THR A 179 13.75 -23.29 -31.28
C THR A 179 12.27 -23.47 -30.97
N VAL A 180 11.93 -23.81 -29.72
CA VAL A 180 10.56 -24.03 -29.24
C VAL A 180 9.99 -22.72 -28.70
N LYS A 181 9.09 -22.12 -29.48
CA LYS A 181 8.39 -20.87 -29.14
C LYS A 181 6.98 -21.09 -28.58
N THR A 182 6.62 -22.33 -28.21
CA THR A 182 5.28 -22.62 -27.72
C THR A 182 5.04 -22.01 -26.33
N PRO A 183 3.83 -21.49 -26.05
CA PRO A 183 3.45 -21.00 -24.73
C PRO A 183 3.72 -22.01 -23.63
N HIS A 184 4.41 -21.60 -22.56
CA HIS A 184 4.59 -22.45 -21.38
C HIS A 184 3.23 -22.84 -20.74
N LEU A 185 2.20 -22.02 -20.87
CA LEU A 185 0.84 -22.35 -20.45
C LEU A 185 0.21 -23.50 -21.24
N GLU A 186 0.55 -23.67 -22.52
CA GLU A 186 0.06 -24.83 -23.29
C GLU A 186 0.72 -26.12 -22.79
N TRP A 187 2.02 -26.06 -22.46
CA TRP A 187 2.73 -27.17 -21.82
C TRP A 187 2.17 -27.48 -20.43
N LEU A 188 2.03 -26.48 -19.55
CA LEU A 188 1.47 -26.66 -18.23
C LEU A 188 0.02 -27.18 -18.27
N ASN A 189 -0.79 -26.72 -19.23
CA ASN A 189 -2.15 -27.23 -19.40
C ASN A 189 -2.16 -28.65 -19.99
N ALA A 190 -1.25 -28.97 -20.92
CA ALA A 190 -1.14 -30.31 -21.49
C ALA A 190 -0.62 -31.31 -20.46
N GLU A 191 0.36 -30.92 -19.65
CA GLU A 191 0.93 -31.70 -18.55
C GLU A 191 -0.11 -31.88 -17.43
N LEU A 192 -0.82 -30.81 -17.04
CA LEU A 192 -1.93 -30.90 -16.10
C LEU A 192 -3.06 -31.78 -16.64
N ASN A 193 -3.38 -31.72 -17.93
CA ASN A 193 -4.40 -32.58 -18.54
C ASN A 193 -3.90 -34.03 -18.68
N ALA A 194 -2.62 -34.26 -18.96
CA ALA A 194 -2.02 -35.58 -19.04
C ALA A 194 -1.95 -36.22 -17.64
N GLU A 195 -1.57 -35.46 -16.61
CA GLU A 195 -1.64 -35.87 -15.21
C GLU A 195 -3.09 -36.07 -14.76
N LEU A 196 -4.02 -35.19 -15.12
CA LEU A 196 -5.45 -35.39 -14.82
C LEU A 196 -5.99 -36.67 -15.48
N ASN A 197 -5.54 -37.00 -16.69
CA ASN A 197 -5.94 -38.21 -17.40
C ASN A 197 -5.21 -39.47 -16.89
N ALA A 198 -3.99 -39.34 -16.36
CA ALA A 198 -3.23 -40.41 -15.73
C ALA A 198 -3.72 -40.71 -14.29
N ASP A 199 -4.08 -39.68 -13.53
CA ASP A 199 -4.55 -39.73 -12.15
C ASP A 199 -6.05 -40.05 -12.03
N LEU A 200 -6.83 -39.97 -13.11
CA LEU A 200 -8.15 -40.61 -13.17
C LEU A 200 -8.07 -42.14 -13.03
N ALA A 201 -6.87 -42.74 -13.11
CA ALA A 201 -6.65 -44.15 -12.84
C ALA A 201 -6.25 -44.46 -11.39
N LEU A 202 -5.66 -43.54 -10.62
CA LEU A 202 -5.15 -43.83 -9.26
C LEU A 202 -5.11 -42.57 -8.37
N ALA A 203 -6.04 -42.53 -7.40
CA ALA A 203 -5.98 -41.78 -6.14
C ALA A 203 -6.07 -40.24 -6.14
N TRP A 204 -7.25 -39.78 -5.73
CA TRP A 204 -7.42 -38.55 -4.97
C TRP A 204 -6.59 -38.58 -3.68
N GLN A 205 -5.47 -37.85 -3.60
CA GLN A 205 -5.04 -37.07 -2.42
C GLN A 205 -3.64 -36.45 -2.62
N GLU A 206 -3.52 -35.18 -2.21
CA GLU A 206 -2.29 -34.45 -1.83
C GLU A 206 -1.46 -33.66 -2.88
N GLY A 207 -1.29 -34.08 -4.14
CA GLY A 207 -0.44 -33.31 -5.09
C GLY A 207 -1.11 -32.11 -5.78
N LEU A 208 -2.39 -32.25 -6.14
CA LEU A 208 -3.12 -31.31 -7.02
C LEU A 208 -3.44 -29.95 -6.38
N TRP A 209 -3.29 -29.79 -5.07
CA TRP A 209 -3.57 -28.53 -4.40
C TRP A 209 -2.57 -27.43 -4.76
N GLN A 210 -1.30 -27.76 -5.02
CA GLN A 210 -0.26 -26.74 -5.25
C GLN A 210 -0.39 -26.07 -6.62
N ALA A 211 -0.67 -26.85 -7.68
CA ALA A 211 -0.89 -26.32 -9.02
C ALA A 211 -2.24 -25.57 -9.15
N ARG A 212 -3.31 -26.08 -8.53
CA ARG A 212 -4.60 -25.35 -8.43
C ARG A 212 -4.47 -24.10 -7.57
N ALA A 213 -3.74 -24.16 -6.45
CA ALA A 213 -3.47 -22.99 -5.62
C ALA A 213 -2.65 -21.95 -6.38
N LEU A 214 -1.60 -22.35 -7.10
CA LEU A 214 -0.84 -21.45 -7.96
C LEU A 214 -1.71 -20.83 -9.05
N ARG A 215 -2.58 -21.61 -9.71
CA ARG A 215 -3.52 -21.08 -10.71
C ARG A 215 -4.54 -20.13 -10.09
N CYS A 216 -5.12 -20.46 -8.95
CA CYS A 216 -6.09 -19.61 -8.26
C CYS A 216 -5.43 -18.36 -7.69
N LEU A 217 -4.24 -18.47 -7.10
CA LEU A 217 -3.46 -17.36 -6.55
C LEU A 217 -2.96 -16.45 -7.67
N PHE A 218 -2.39 -17.00 -8.73
CA PHE A 218 -1.93 -16.24 -9.89
C PHE A 218 -3.10 -15.59 -10.63
N SER A 219 -4.22 -16.30 -10.84
CA SER A 219 -5.41 -15.72 -11.47
C SER A 219 -6.02 -14.60 -10.62
N ARG A 220 -6.17 -14.81 -9.30
CA ARG A 220 -6.69 -13.77 -8.40
C ARG A 220 -5.75 -12.57 -8.33
N TRP A 221 -4.45 -12.81 -8.31
CA TRP A 221 -3.45 -11.75 -8.27
C TRP A 221 -3.39 -10.97 -9.60
N VAL A 222 -3.47 -11.64 -10.76
CA VAL A 222 -3.56 -10.97 -12.07
C VAL A 222 -4.80 -10.08 -12.14
N SER A 223 -5.95 -10.57 -11.65
CA SER A 223 -7.18 -9.77 -11.59
C SER A 223 -7.05 -8.57 -10.64
N ALA A 224 -6.43 -8.74 -9.47
CA ALA A 224 -6.23 -7.66 -8.51
C ALA A 224 -5.26 -6.58 -9.03
N VAL A 225 -4.17 -6.97 -9.69
CA VAL A 225 -3.22 -6.04 -10.32
C VAL A 225 -3.90 -5.26 -11.45
N GLN A 226 -4.73 -5.92 -12.26
CA GLN A 226 -5.47 -5.25 -13.33
C GLN A 226 -6.50 -4.24 -12.80
N GLY A 227 -7.20 -4.55 -11.70
CA GLY A 227 -8.11 -3.63 -11.03
C GLY A 227 -7.40 -2.37 -10.51
N LEU A 228 -6.30 -2.55 -9.76
CA LEU A 228 -5.51 -1.43 -9.23
C LEU A 228 -4.95 -0.51 -10.32
N MET A 229 -4.63 -1.05 -11.50
CA MET A 229 -4.14 -0.26 -12.64
C MET A 229 -5.25 0.52 -13.35
N GLN A 230 -6.44 -0.05 -13.47
CA GLN A 230 -7.58 0.64 -14.06
C GLN A 230 -8.08 1.78 -13.16
N GLU A 231 -8.01 1.64 -11.83
CA GLU A 231 -8.34 2.72 -10.91
C GLU A 231 -7.29 3.86 -10.92
N SER A 232 -6.01 3.55 -11.14
CA SER A 232 -4.95 4.56 -11.26
C SER A 232 -5.03 5.44 -12.51
N ALA A 233 -5.82 5.03 -13.52
CA ALA A 233 -6.06 5.78 -14.74
C ALA A 233 -7.12 6.90 -14.61
N TRP A 234 -7.73 7.05 -13.42
CA TRP A 234 -8.80 8.02 -13.17
C TRP A 234 -8.41 9.23 -12.30
N LEU A 235 -7.15 9.36 -11.88
CA LEU A 235 -6.72 10.59 -11.20
C LEU A 235 -6.39 11.67 -12.25
N PRO A 236 -7.14 12.79 -12.29
CA PRO A 236 -6.83 13.90 -13.18
C PRO A 236 -5.39 14.40 -12.94
N GLU A 237 -4.70 14.77 -14.01
CA GLU A 237 -3.33 15.31 -14.04
C GLU A 237 -3.11 16.45 -13.00
N GLU A 238 -4.18 17.14 -12.62
CA GLU A 238 -4.19 18.31 -11.72
C GLU A 238 -4.00 18.01 -10.22
N GLN A 239 -3.99 16.75 -9.77
CA GLN A 239 -3.75 16.42 -8.35
C GLN A 239 -2.33 15.91 -8.03
N ARG A 240 -1.35 16.12 -8.93
CA ARG A 240 0.06 15.84 -8.58
C ARG A 240 0.62 16.92 -7.65
N PRO A 241 1.06 16.60 -6.42
CA PRO A 241 1.71 17.57 -5.56
C PRO A 241 3.12 17.82 -6.11
N GLY A 242 3.34 18.95 -6.79
CA GLY A 242 4.66 19.27 -7.32
C GLY A 242 4.81 20.38 -8.36
N GLN A 243 3.79 21.18 -8.70
CA GLN A 243 4.02 22.40 -9.48
C GLN A 243 3.31 23.61 -8.85
N LEU A 244 3.94 24.16 -7.80
CA LEU A 244 3.80 25.58 -7.50
C LEU A 244 4.44 26.35 -8.66
N LYS A 245 3.63 26.83 -9.60
CA LYS A 245 4.04 27.90 -10.50
C LYS A 245 4.28 29.13 -9.63
N MET A 246 5.55 29.44 -9.35
CA MET A 246 5.92 30.78 -8.91
C MET A 246 5.61 31.70 -10.10
N GLY A 247 4.61 32.57 -9.92
CA GLY A 247 4.26 33.57 -10.90
C GLY A 247 5.43 34.53 -11.11
N ASP A 248 5.76 34.76 -12.37
CA ASP A 248 6.66 35.84 -12.78
C ASP A 248 6.10 37.17 -12.27
N GLY A 249 6.83 37.78 -11.35
CA GLY A 249 6.66 39.18 -10.99
C GLY A 249 7.19 40.03 -12.15
N GLY A 250 6.27 40.54 -12.97
CA GLY A 250 6.55 41.56 -13.95
C GLY A 250 7.05 42.83 -13.27
N VAL A 251 8.22 43.29 -13.72
CA VAL A 251 8.74 44.63 -13.41
C VAL A 251 8.13 45.60 -14.42
N GLY A 252 7.29 46.49 -13.92
CA GLY A 252 6.90 47.76 -14.54
C GLY A 252 7.20 48.87 -13.57
#